data_AF-A0A0G1MIK2-F1
#
_entry.id   AF-A0A0G1MIK2-F1
#
_cell.length_a   1.000
_cell.length_b   1.000
_cell.length_c   1.000
_cell.angle_alpha   90.00
_cell.angle_beta   90.00
_cell.angle_gamma   90.00
#
_symmetry.space_group_name_H-M   'P 1'
#
loop_
_entity.id
_entity.type
_entity.pdbx_description
1 polymer ?
#
loop_
_entity_poly.entity_id
_entity_poly.type
_entity_poly.pdbx_seq_one_letter_code
_entity_poly.pdbx_strand_id
1 'polypeptide(L)'
;MKGNKLAEKSFEGSFGSKEAVDFSKNKEKLSVPKNRGEFIQSPEYTQSAEVRSAAKAEFNSFVRFGRIDDALKTRDKFNLPPEYIQSAEVQSAAKEGAIFYLRKTDSDRLFRFLDEFNLPSEFFRSPEVQLLAKKM
;
A
#
# COMPACT_ATOMS: atom_id res chain seq x y z
N MET A 1 15.07 65.00 34.34
CA MET A 1 16.16 64.30 33.61
C MET A 1 15.58 63.06 32.96
N LYS A 2 15.88 62.93 31.66
CA LYS A 2 15.62 61.88 30.68
C LYS A 2 15.16 60.51 31.20
N GLY A 3 13.97 60.09 30.78
CA GLY A 3 13.58 58.68 30.71
C GLY A 3 13.39 58.29 29.24
N ASN A 4 14.29 57.45 28.72
CA ASN A 4 14.18 56.83 27.41
C ASN A 4 12.96 55.90 27.37
N LYS A 5 12.20 55.91 26.28
CA LYS A 5 11.43 54.73 25.87
C LYS A 5 11.60 54.53 24.37
N LEU A 6 12.37 53.49 24.04
CA LEU A 6 12.63 53.00 22.70
C LEU A 6 11.34 52.49 22.05
N ALA A 7 11.28 52.70 20.74
CA ALA A 7 10.19 52.37 19.85
C ALA A 7 10.05 50.85 19.64
N GLU A 8 8.82 50.36 19.72
CA GLU A 8 8.42 49.11 19.06
C GLU A 8 7.51 49.48 17.88
N LYS A 9 8.03 49.27 16.66
CA LYS A 9 7.29 49.41 15.42
C LYS A 9 6.37 48.19 15.27
N SER A 10 5.06 48.39 15.37
CA SER A 10 4.07 47.42 14.94
C SER A 10 3.95 47.46 13.41
N PHE A 11 4.27 46.35 12.76
CA PHE A 11 4.08 46.14 11.32
C PHE A 11 2.63 45.72 11.09
N GLU A 12 1.78 46.63 10.62
CA GLU A 12 0.41 46.32 10.17
C GLU A 12 0.46 45.68 8.77
N GLY A 13 0.56 44.36 8.75
CA GLY A 13 0.29 43.55 7.57
C GLY A 13 -1.21 43.28 7.44
N SER A 14 -1.90 44.09 6.63
CA SER A 14 -3.29 43.85 6.21
C SER A 14 -3.38 42.59 5.36
N PHE A 15 -3.97 41.51 5.90
CA PHE A 15 -4.45 40.39 5.10
C PHE A 15 -5.97 40.50 4.98
N GLY A 16 -6.41 40.80 3.76
CA GLY A 16 -7.81 40.94 3.39
C GLY A 16 -8.62 39.71 3.76
N SER A 17 -9.73 39.96 4.45
CA SER A 17 -10.76 39.01 4.79
C SER A 17 -11.52 38.54 3.54
N LYS A 18 -11.11 37.41 2.95
CA LYS A 18 -12.00 36.62 2.09
C LYS A 18 -11.84 35.14 2.42
N GLU A 19 -12.98 34.54 2.77
CA GLU A 19 -13.25 33.11 2.94
C GLU A 19 -12.80 32.47 4.26
N ALA A 20 -13.44 32.91 5.35
CA ALA A 20 -13.65 32.04 6.50
C ALA A 20 -14.64 30.93 6.08
N VAL A 21 -14.11 29.74 5.77
CA VAL A 21 -14.90 28.53 5.57
C VAL A 21 -15.59 28.22 6.90
N ASP A 22 -16.92 28.30 6.93
CA ASP A 22 -17.73 28.05 8.13
C ASP A 22 -17.68 26.56 8.52
N PHE A 23 -16.71 26.21 9.36
CA PHE A 23 -16.51 24.86 9.91
C PHE A 23 -17.69 24.35 10.76
N SER A 24 -18.71 25.17 11.03
CA SER A 24 -19.85 24.77 11.88
C SER A 24 -20.92 23.96 11.16
N LYS A 25 -20.95 23.92 9.82
CA LYS A 25 -22.06 23.28 9.06
C LYS A 25 -21.95 21.77 8.85
N ASN A 26 -20.85 21.12 9.25
CA ASN A 26 -20.64 19.68 9.04
C ASN A 26 -20.43 18.89 10.34
N LYS A 27 -21.18 19.22 11.40
CA LYS A 27 -21.13 18.47 12.68
C LYS A 27 -21.95 17.17 12.69
N GLU A 28 -22.70 16.86 11.64
CA GLU A 28 -23.39 15.57 11.51
C GLU A 28 -22.55 14.60 10.68
N LYS A 29 -22.09 13.53 11.35
CA LYS A 29 -21.40 12.32 10.84
C LYS A 29 -19.88 12.26 10.85
N LEU A 30 -19.18 13.08 11.63
CA LEU A 30 -17.81 12.71 12.01
C LEU A 30 -17.87 11.69 13.16
N SER A 31 -18.08 10.42 12.81
CA SER A 31 -18.01 9.30 13.75
C SER A 31 -16.58 9.19 14.28
N VAL A 32 -16.33 9.74 15.47
CA VAL A 32 -15.03 9.62 16.13
C VAL A 32 -14.78 8.14 16.43
N PRO A 33 -13.71 7.53 15.89
CA PRO A 33 -13.43 6.13 16.15
C PRO A 33 -13.09 5.94 17.63
N LYS A 34 -13.80 5.00 18.26
CA LYS A 34 -13.78 4.76 19.71
C LYS A 34 -12.58 3.92 20.15
N ASN A 35 -11.86 3.31 19.20
CA ASN A 35 -10.66 2.55 19.45
C ASN A 35 -9.74 2.52 18.21
N ARG A 36 -8.49 2.08 18.39
CA ARG A 36 -7.53 1.91 17.27
C ARG A 36 -8.07 0.99 16.17
N GLY A 37 -8.87 -0.02 16.51
CA GLY A 37 -9.48 -0.94 15.54
C GLY A 37 -10.44 -0.23 14.58
N GLU A 38 -11.34 0.60 15.10
CA GLU A 38 -12.27 1.42 14.32
C GLU A 38 -11.55 2.48 13.49
N PHE A 39 -10.46 3.08 14.01
CA PHE A 39 -9.66 4.07 13.27
C PHE A 39 -9.02 3.46 12.02
N ILE A 40 -8.52 2.21 12.10
CA ILE A 40 -7.90 1.50 10.98
C ILE A 40 -8.95 0.90 10.03
N GLN A 41 -10.23 0.86 10.44
CA GLN A 41 -11.34 0.38 9.60
C GLN A 41 -12.10 1.51 8.89
N SER A 42 -11.80 2.77 9.19
CA SER A 42 -12.35 3.89 8.45
C SER A 42 -11.91 3.82 6.97
N PRO A 43 -12.85 3.84 6.00
CA PRO A 43 -12.52 3.79 4.57
C PRO A 43 -11.65 4.99 4.15
N GLU A 44 -11.74 6.12 4.86
CA GLU A 44 -10.89 7.31 4.65
C GLU A 44 -9.39 7.07 4.95
N TYR A 45 -9.04 6.20 5.91
CA TYR A 45 -7.65 5.97 6.31
C TYR A 45 -6.98 4.84 5.52
N THR A 46 -7.72 3.76 5.26
CA THR A 46 -7.25 2.59 4.48
C THR A 46 -7.03 2.88 3.00
N GLN A 47 -7.62 3.97 2.49
CA GLN A 47 -7.53 4.38 1.09
C GLN A 47 -6.54 5.51 0.84
N SER A 48 -5.88 6.01 1.88
CA SER A 48 -4.80 6.99 1.72
C SER A 48 -3.69 6.42 0.82
N ALA A 49 -3.06 7.28 0.03
CA ALA A 49 -2.01 6.85 -0.92
C ALA A 49 -0.85 6.12 -0.22
N GLU A 50 -0.49 6.58 0.98
CA GLU A 50 0.56 5.99 1.80
C GLU A 50 0.20 4.58 2.28
N VAL A 51 -1.01 4.38 2.81
CA VAL A 51 -1.47 3.06 3.26
C VAL A 51 -1.61 2.09 2.10
N ARG A 52 -2.10 2.53 0.93
CA ARG A 52 -2.13 1.69 -0.28
C ARG A 52 -0.74 1.33 -0.77
N SER A 53 0.23 2.23 -0.67
CA SER A 53 1.61 1.94 -1.05
C SER A 53 2.23 0.89 -0.11
N ALA A 54 2.00 0.99 1.20
CA ALA A 54 2.44 -0.01 2.16
C ALA A 54 1.78 -1.37 1.90
N ALA A 55 0.48 -1.38 1.62
CA ALA A 55 -0.27 -2.60 1.27
C ALA A 55 0.28 -3.28 0.00
N LYS A 56 0.65 -2.51 -1.02
CA LYS A 56 1.30 -3.02 -2.24
C LYS A 56 2.65 -3.68 -1.92
N ALA A 57 3.48 -3.03 -1.12
CA ALA A 57 4.77 -3.59 -0.70
C ALA A 57 4.60 -4.89 0.10
N GLU A 58 3.65 -4.93 1.03
CA GLU A 58 3.33 -6.13 1.81
C GLU A 58 2.76 -7.25 0.92
N PHE A 59 1.86 -6.91 -0.01
CA PHE A 59 1.35 -7.83 -1.02
C PHE A 59 2.51 -8.48 -1.79
N ASN A 60 3.41 -7.70 -2.38
CA ASN A 60 4.54 -8.23 -3.14
C ASN A 60 5.48 -9.11 -2.30
N SER A 61 5.67 -8.76 -1.04
CA SER A 61 6.44 -9.59 -0.10
C SER A 61 5.78 -10.96 0.07
N PHE A 62 4.47 -11.01 0.32
CA PHE A 62 3.74 -12.28 0.42
C PHE A 62 3.81 -13.10 -0.87
N VAL A 63 3.63 -12.47 -2.02
CA VAL A 63 3.77 -13.11 -3.33
C VAL A 63 5.16 -13.74 -3.50
N ARG A 64 6.23 -12.99 -3.21
CA ARG A 64 7.62 -13.44 -3.30
C ARG A 64 7.91 -14.67 -2.43
N PHE A 65 7.30 -14.75 -1.25
CA PHE A 65 7.48 -15.88 -0.33
C PHE A 65 6.45 -17.00 -0.54
N GLY A 66 5.64 -16.94 -1.61
CA GLY A 66 4.64 -17.95 -1.91
C GLY A 66 3.40 -17.91 -1.01
N ARG A 67 3.21 -16.89 -0.16
CA ARG A 67 2.08 -16.79 0.78
C ARG A 67 0.81 -16.29 0.07
N ILE A 68 0.21 -17.15 -0.75
CA ILE A 68 -0.98 -16.85 -1.58
C ILE A 68 -2.11 -16.26 -0.73
N ASP A 69 -2.53 -16.98 0.31
CA ASP A 69 -3.72 -16.60 1.09
C ASP A 69 -3.55 -15.24 1.78
N ASP A 70 -2.32 -14.91 2.22
CA ASP A 70 -2.04 -13.63 2.87
C ASP A 70 -1.95 -12.49 1.84
N ALA A 71 -1.39 -12.74 0.65
CA ALA A 71 -1.43 -11.79 -0.46
C ALA A 71 -2.89 -11.46 -0.85
N LEU A 72 -3.74 -12.47 -1.02
CA LEU A 72 -5.15 -12.28 -1.38
C LEU A 72 -5.93 -11.52 -0.29
N LYS A 73 -5.71 -11.84 0.99
CA LYS A 73 -6.29 -11.08 2.11
C LYS A 73 -5.88 -9.62 2.09
N THR A 74 -4.61 -9.31 1.80
CA THR A 74 -4.13 -7.92 1.68
C THR A 74 -4.79 -7.21 0.50
N ARG A 75 -4.89 -7.86 -0.67
CA ARG A 75 -5.61 -7.31 -1.82
C ARG A 75 -7.04 -6.91 -1.46
N ASP A 76 -7.78 -7.81 -0.84
CA ASP A 76 -9.19 -7.62 -0.51
C ASP A 76 -9.37 -6.56 0.58
N LYS A 77 -8.54 -6.59 1.62
CA LYS A 77 -8.59 -5.63 2.73
C LYS A 77 -8.31 -4.19 2.30
N PHE A 78 -7.40 -3.99 1.36
CA PHE A 78 -7.00 -2.66 0.89
C PHE A 78 -7.62 -2.25 -0.45
N ASN A 79 -8.55 -3.06 -0.98
CA ASN A 79 -9.19 -2.88 -2.28
C ASN A 79 -8.17 -2.59 -3.40
N LEU A 80 -7.10 -3.39 -3.44
CA LEU A 80 -6.13 -3.27 -4.53
C LEU A 80 -6.81 -3.68 -5.85
N PRO A 81 -6.62 -2.91 -6.93
CA PRO A 81 -7.28 -3.19 -8.19
C PRO A 81 -6.89 -4.58 -8.73
N PRO A 82 -7.80 -5.35 -9.33
CA PRO A 82 -7.49 -6.66 -9.91
C PRO A 82 -6.32 -6.61 -10.91
N GLU A 83 -6.21 -5.51 -11.65
CA GLU A 83 -5.15 -5.26 -12.62
C GLU A 83 -3.76 -5.16 -11.95
N TYR A 84 -3.71 -4.91 -10.63
CA TYR A 84 -2.44 -4.87 -9.90
C TYR A 84 -1.71 -6.21 -9.95
N ILE A 85 -2.44 -7.33 -9.99
CA ILE A 85 -1.85 -8.68 -10.12
C ILE A 85 -1.05 -8.82 -11.42
N GLN A 86 -1.44 -8.08 -12.46
CA GLN A 86 -0.78 -8.05 -13.77
C GLN A 86 0.34 -7.01 -13.87
N SER A 87 0.61 -6.26 -12.81
CA SER A 87 1.70 -5.30 -12.81
C SER A 87 3.06 -6.00 -12.92
N ALA A 88 4.02 -5.35 -13.57
CA ALA A 88 5.38 -5.89 -13.71
C ALA A 88 6.03 -6.22 -12.35
N GLU A 89 5.73 -5.44 -11.32
CA GLU A 89 6.23 -5.66 -9.96
C GLU A 89 5.68 -6.96 -9.36
N VAL A 90 4.36 -7.17 -9.41
CA VAL A 90 3.73 -8.40 -8.92
C VAL A 90 4.18 -9.60 -9.74
N GLN A 91 4.22 -9.48 -11.07
CA GLN A 91 4.66 -10.56 -11.93
C GLN A 91 6.11 -10.97 -11.62
N SER A 92 7.00 -10.01 -11.40
CA SER A 92 8.37 -10.29 -10.95
C SER A 92 8.39 -11.03 -9.61
N ALA A 93 7.64 -10.57 -8.61
CA ALA A 93 7.54 -11.25 -7.32
C ALA A 93 6.92 -12.65 -7.45
N ALA A 94 5.96 -12.83 -8.36
CA ALA A 94 5.30 -14.10 -8.62
C ALA A 94 6.27 -15.12 -9.21
N LYS A 95 7.16 -14.69 -10.13
CA LYS A 95 8.24 -15.56 -10.63
C LYS A 95 9.12 -16.10 -9.49
N GLU A 96 9.49 -15.23 -8.54
CA GLU A 96 10.26 -15.63 -7.35
C GLU A 96 9.49 -16.61 -6.46
N GLY A 97 8.19 -16.34 -6.21
CA GLY A 97 7.30 -17.22 -5.44
C GLY A 97 7.09 -18.59 -6.09
N ALA A 98 6.98 -18.65 -7.41
CA ALA A 98 6.91 -19.92 -8.15
C ALA A 98 8.20 -20.74 -8.00
N ILE A 99 9.37 -20.09 -8.04
CA ILE A 99 10.66 -20.74 -7.80
C ILE A 99 10.77 -21.26 -6.37
N PHE A 100 10.24 -20.54 -5.38
CA PHE A 100 10.16 -21.02 -4.00
C PHE A 100 9.43 -22.37 -3.92
N TYR A 101 8.28 -22.51 -4.60
CA TYR A 101 7.52 -23.76 -4.61
C TYR A 101 8.20 -24.88 -5.40
N LEU A 102 8.84 -24.57 -6.52
CA LEU A 102 9.67 -25.53 -7.25
C LEU A 102 10.76 -26.15 -6.36
N ARG A 103 11.45 -25.34 -5.56
CA ARG A 103 12.49 -25.81 -4.63
C ARG A 103 11.93 -26.68 -3.50
N LYS A 104 10.72 -26.39 -3.05
CA LYS A 104 10.02 -27.19 -2.03
C LYS A 104 9.40 -28.47 -2.60
N THR A 105 9.49 -28.68 -3.92
CA THR A 105 8.85 -29.80 -4.63
C THR A 105 7.35 -29.90 -4.35
N ASP A 106 6.71 -28.76 -4.07
CA ASP A 106 5.28 -28.67 -3.73
C ASP A 106 4.50 -28.29 -4.99
N SER A 107 4.23 -29.29 -5.82
CA SER A 107 3.59 -29.12 -7.13
C SER A 107 2.17 -28.58 -7.03
N ASP A 108 1.39 -29.01 -6.05
CA ASP A 108 0.00 -28.56 -5.88
C ASP A 108 -0.07 -27.07 -5.57
N ARG A 109 0.79 -26.58 -4.65
CA ARG A 109 0.87 -25.16 -4.36
C ARG A 109 1.46 -24.37 -5.51
N LEU A 110 2.41 -24.93 -6.24
CA LEU A 110 2.96 -24.30 -7.44
C LEU A 110 1.86 -24.07 -8.48
N PHE A 111 1.06 -25.08 -8.83
CA PHE A 111 0.01 -24.92 -9.84
C PHE A 111 -1.05 -23.92 -9.39
N ARG A 112 -1.50 -23.99 -8.13
CA ARG A 112 -2.38 -22.97 -7.55
C ARG A 112 -1.78 -21.56 -7.68
N PHE A 113 -0.49 -21.42 -7.41
CA PHE A 113 0.21 -20.14 -7.51
C PHE A 113 0.23 -19.62 -8.96
N LEU A 114 0.53 -20.48 -9.94
CA LEU A 114 0.54 -20.09 -11.34
C LEU A 114 -0.83 -19.58 -11.80
N ASP A 115 -1.90 -20.28 -11.40
CA ASP A 115 -3.27 -19.92 -11.76
C ASP A 115 -3.67 -18.56 -11.15
N GLU A 116 -3.44 -18.37 -9.86
CA GLU A 116 -3.80 -17.12 -9.16
C GLU A 116 -3.08 -15.89 -9.73
N PHE A 117 -1.81 -16.04 -10.10
CA PHE A 117 -0.99 -14.96 -10.66
C PHE A 117 -0.98 -14.93 -12.19
N ASN A 118 -1.75 -15.80 -12.86
CA ASN A 118 -1.82 -15.96 -14.31
C ASN A 118 -0.44 -16.09 -14.96
N LEU A 119 0.48 -16.81 -14.31
CA LEU A 119 1.80 -17.08 -14.86
C LEU A 119 1.71 -18.16 -15.93
N PRO A 120 2.19 -17.92 -17.17
CA PRO A 120 2.13 -18.94 -18.21
C PRO A 120 3.01 -20.13 -17.84
N SER A 121 2.56 -21.35 -18.12
CA SER A 121 3.34 -22.57 -17.88
C SER A 121 4.70 -22.59 -18.62
N GLU A 122 4.81 -21.85 -19.72
CA GLU A 122 6.06 -21.63 -20.46
C GLU A 122 7.12 -20.88 -19.63
N PHE A 123 6.74 -20.28 -18.49
CA PHE A 123 7.63 -19.66 -17.50
C PHE A 123 8.84 -20.54 -17.15
N PHE A 124 8.62 -21.83 -16.93
CA PHE A 124 9.67 -22.78 -16.56
C PHE A 124 10.73 -23.01 -17.62
N ARG A 125 10.42 -22.71 -18.89
CA ARG A 125 11.36 -22.85 -20.00
C ARG A 125 12.26 -21.63 -20.16
N SER A 126 12.00 -20.54 -19.45
CA SER A 126 12.80 -19.33 -19.56
C SER A 126 14.19 -19.50 -18.91
N PRO A 127 15.27 -19.00 -19.55
CA PRO A 127 16.61 -19.02 -18.96
C PRO A 127 16.67 -18.28 -17.62
N GLU A 128 15.86 -17.22 -17.46
CA GLU A 128 15.73 -16.44 -16.24
C GLU A 128 15.37 -17.33 -15.03
N VAL A 129 14.39 -18.21 -15.18
CA VAL A 129 13.95 -19.13 -14.13
C VAL A 129 15.00 -20.18 -13.82
N GLN A 130 15.64 -20.73 -14.84
CA GLN A 130 16.72 -21.70 -14.64
C GLN A 130 17.92 -21.08 -13.93
N LEU A 131 18.24 -19.81 -14.21
CA LEU A 131 19.30 -19.08 -13.54
C LEU A 131 18.94 -18.75 -12.09
N LEU A 132 17.72 -18.26 -11.84
CA LEU A 132 17.25 -17.96 -10.49
C LEU A 132 17.15 -19.23 -9.63
N ALA A 133 16.69 -20.35 -10.20
CA ALA A 133 16.67 -21.64 -9.52
C ALA A 133 18.08 -22.15 -9.16
N LYS A 134 19.10 -21.82 -9.97
CA LYS A 134 20.52 -22.19 -9.70
C LYS A 134 21.24 -21.27 -8.71
N LYS A 135 20.82 -19.99 -8.59
CA LYS A 135 21.50 -18.97 -7.77
C LYS A 135 21.19 -19.06 -6.26
N MET A 136 20.31 -19.95 -5.80
CA MET A 136 19.80 -19.98 -4.41
C MET A 136 19.93 -21.31 -3.68
#